data_AF-A0A089Z0T6-F1
#
_entry.id   AF-A0A089Z0T6-F1
#
_cell.length_a   1.000
_cell.length_b   1.000
_cell.length_c   1.000
_cell.angle_alpha   90.00
_cell.angle_beta   90.00
_cell.angle_gamma   90.00
#
_symmetry.space_group_name_H-M   'P 1'
#
loop_
_entity.id
_entity.type
_entity.pdbx_description
1 polymer ?
#
loop_
_entity_poly.entity_id
_entity_poly.type
_entity_poly.pdbx_seq_one_letter_code
_entity_poly.pdbx_strand_id
1 'polypeptide(L)'
;MAPTAPPASDAAGGTAPAGPTTPRTGVAALSPRYQAGVALALAVVAVAVCVHLGMVFLHVAPSNTLTKAHGKAIDEWIYPEFEQNWKLFAPNPLQQNVAVQVRARIRTADGDFRTTGWYDLSAEDGRAIDGNLLPSHTQQNELRRAWDFYTTTHGGEQRATASRGLLAETYLRRIVVLRLHRAEAAGPGGVLERVQVRSRITPVRPPEWSGERIPPKPVDRVLPWWTVPADESRGGAG
;
A
#
# COMPACT_ATOMS: atom_id res chain seq x y z
N MET A 1 102.38 -21.27 -10.86
CA MET A 1 101.31 -20.49 -11.51
C MET A 1 100.16 -20.39 -10.51
N ALA A 2 99.93 -19.20 -9.91
CA ALA A 2 98.80 -18.88 -9.03
C ALA A 2 97.65 -18.26 -9.87
N PRO A 3 96.44 -17.88 -9.36
CA PRO A 3 95.86 -17.87 -7.98
C PRO A 3 94.44 -18.53 -7.92
N THR A 4 93.65 -18.65 -6.84
CA THR A 4 92.86 -17.62 -6.09
C THR A 4 91.92 -18.34 -5.06
N ALA A 5 91.62 -17.72 -3.91
CA ALA A 5 90.62 -18.12 -2.87
C ALA A 5 89.20 -17.49 -3.14
N PRO A 6 88.11 -17.57 -2.31
CA PRO A 6 87.94 -18.09 -0.92
C PRO A 6 86.55 -18.82 -0.70
N PRO A 7 85.88 -18.94 0.49
CA PRO A 7 85.09 -20.13 0.89
C PRO A 7 83.54 -19.95 0.90
N ALA A 8 82.78 -21.05 0.94
CA ALA A 8 81.34 -21.05 1.29
C ALA A 8 80.93 -22.44 1.81
N SER A 9 80.75 -22.60 3.12
CA SER A 9 79.49 -22.41 3.87
C SER A 9 78.63 -23.67 3.86
N ASP A 10 78.73 -24.45 4.93
CA ASP A 10 77.78 -25.47 5.33
C ASP A 10 76.37 -24.85 5.42
N ALA A 11 75.56 -25.07 4.40
CA ALA A 11 74.15 -24.75 4.42
C ALA A 11 73.38 -25.99 4.84
N ALA A 12 73.21 -26.13 6.15
CA ALA A 12 72.12 -26.91 6.73
C ALA A 12 70.82 -26.53 6.03
N GLY A 13 70.21 -27.50 5.34
CA GLY A 13 68.87 -27.38 4.77
C GLY A 13 67.85 -27.29 5.91
N GLY A 14 67.72 -26.09 6.47
CA GLY A 14 66.76 -25.79 7.51
C GLY A 14 65.34 -26.08 7.03
N THR A 15 64.65 -26.94 7.77
CA THR A 15 63.19 -27.00 7.77
C THR A 15 62.69 -25.60 8.06
N ALA A 16 62.16 -24.91 7.03
CA ALA A 16 61.50 -23.64 7.21
C ALA A 16 60.39 -23.80 8.27
N PRO A 17 60.32 -22.95 9.30
CA PRO A 17 59.26 -23.05 10.27
C PRO A 17 57.93 -22.79 9.56
N ALA A 18 57.01 -23.75 9.66
CA ALA A 18 55.63 -23.56 9.25
C ALA A 18 55.09 -22.31 9.96
N GLY A 19 54.86 -21.23 9.20
CA GLY A 19 54.26 -20.02 9.72
C GLY A 19 52.92 -20.34 10.40
N PRO A 20 52.50 -19.56 11.40
CA PRO A 20 51.25 -19.81 12.11
C PRO A 20 50.10 -19.87 11.10
N THR A 21 49.48 -21.04 10.99
CA THR A 21 48.26 -21.24 10.21
C THR A 21 47.16 -20.43 10.88
N THR A 22 46.89 -19.23 10.35
CA THR A 22 45.79 -18.40 10.81
C THR A 22 44.52 -19.25 10.80
N PRO A 23 43.81 -19.41 11.94
CA PRO A 23 42.60 -20.22 11.97
C PRO A 23 41.62 -19.66 10.94
N ARG A 24 41.21 -20.51 9.99
CA ARG A 24 40.20 -20.11 9.00
C ARG A 24 38.91 -19.82 9.75
N THR A 25 38.47 -18.57 9.75
CA THR A 25 37.22 -18.13 10.37
C THR A 25 36.16 -17.84 9.31
N GLY A 26 34.88 -18.03 9.65
CA GLY A 26 33.75 -17.78 8.75
C GLY A 26 33.54 -18.87 7.70
N VAL A 27 33.06 -18.53 6.51
CA VAL A 27 32.77 -19.48 5.43
C VAL A 27 34.00 -20.31 5.02
N ALA A 28 35.20 -19.77 5.19
CA ALA A 28 36.47 -20.45 4.93
C ALA A 28 36.76 -21.62 5.91
N ALA A 29 36.01 -21.73 7.02
CA ALA A 29 36.10 -22.84 7.97
C ALA A 29 35.24 -24.06 7.58
N LEU A 30 34.29 -23.88 6.65
CA LEU A 30 33.35 -24.91 6.22
C LEU A 30 34.03 -25.94 5.29
N SER A 31 33.43 -27.14 5.15
CA SER A 31 33.90 -28.12 4.17
C SER A 31 33.78 -27.58 2.73
N PRO A 32 34.59 -28.03 1.77
CA PRO A 32 34.58 -27.51 0.39
C PRO A 32 33.18 -27.55 -0.28
N ARG A 33 32.35 -28.52 0.10
CA ARG A 33 30.96 -28.65 -0.39
C ARG A 33 30.06 -27.54 0.14
N TYR A 34 30.17 -27.23 1.43
CA TYR A 34 29.40 -26.14 2.05
C TYR A 34 29.94 -24.76 1.63
N GLN A 35 31.24 -24.62 1.41
CA GLN A 35 31.82 -23.41 0.82
C GLN A 35 31.27 -23.13 -0.58
N ALA A 36 31.19 -24.15 -1.44
CA ALA A 36 30.59 -24.03 -2.76
C ALA A 36 29.10 -23.64 -2.67
N GLY A 37 28.35 -24.26 -1.75
CA GLY A 37 26.94 -23.92 -1.51
C GLY A 37 26.75 -22.46 -1.05
N VAL A 38 27.57 -21.99 -0.10
CA VAL A 38 27.51 -20.61 0.38
C VAL A 38 27.95 -19.63 -0.70
N ALA A 39 28.99 -19.93 -1.46
CA ALA A 39 29.44 -19.10 -2.58
C ALA A 39 28.33 -18.97 -3.65
N LEU A 40 27.63 -20.06 -3.97
CA LEU A 40 26.50 -20.04 -4.89
C LEU A 40 25.35 -19.19 -4.34
N ALA A 41 24.99 -19.35 -3.07
CA ALA A 41 23.94 -18.55 -2.44
C ALA A 41 24.27 -17.05 -2.46
N LEU A 42 25.51 -16.68 -2.12
CA LEU A 42 25.98 -15.30 -2.18
C LEU A 42 25.97 -14.74 -3.61
N ALA A 43 26.35 -15.55 -4.60
CA ALA A 43 26.29 -15.15 -6.00
C ALA A 43 24.84 -14.87 -6.44
N VAL A 44 23.90 -15.74 -6.07
CA VAL A 44 22.46 -15.55 -6.37
C VAL A 44 21.93 -14.28 -5.71
N VAL A 45 22.25 -14.05 -4.43
CA VAL A 45 21.84 -12.83 -3.71
C VAL A 45 22.42 -11.58 -4.37
N ALA A 46 23.71 -11.60 -4.73
CA ALA A 46 24.36 -10.47 -5.40
C ALA A 46 23.69 -10.15 -6.75
N VAL A 47 23.38 -11.18 -7.55
CA VAL A 47 22.64 -11.01 -8.81
C VAL A 47 21.25 -10.40 -8.56
N ALA A 48 20.50 -10.92 -7.57
CA ALA A 48 19.18 -10.40 -7.24
C ALA A 48 19.22 -8.92 -6.82
N VAL A 49 20.22 -8.53 -6.02
CA VAL A 49 20.44 -7.13 -5.61
C VAL A 49 20.74 -6.26 -6.82
N CYS A 50 21.64 -6.69 -7.72
CA CYS A 50 21.96 -5.95 -8.94
C CYS A 50 20.73 -5.77 -9.85
N VAL A 51 19.92 -6.82 -10.00
CA VAL A 51 18.66 -6.75 -10.76
C VAL A 51 17.70 -5.76 -10.11
N HIS A 52 17.48 -5.85 -8.80
CA HIS A 52 16.57 -4.94 -8.09
C HIS A 52 17.02 -3.47 -8.23
N LEU A 53 18.30 -3.17 -8.02
CA LEU A 53 18.86 -1.82 -8.21
C LEU A 53 18.69 -1.32 -9.64
N GLY A 54 18.91 -2.18 -10.65
CA GLY A 54 18.69 -1.87 -12.05
C GLY A 54 17.23 -1.55 -12.37
N MET A 55 16.29 -2.33 -11.81
CA MET A 55 14.85 -2.12 -11.99
C MET A 55 14.38 -0.82 -11.34
N VAL A 56 14.82 -0.52 -10.13
CA VAL A 56 14.53 0.76 -9.45
C VAL A 56 15.11 1.93 -10.23
N PHE A 57 16.36 1.83 -10.70
CA PHE A 57 16.98 2.85 -11.53
C PHE A 57 16.18 3.11 -12.81
N LEU A 58 15.82 2.05 -13.55
CA LEU A 58 15.03 2.18 -14.77
C LEU A 58 13.65 2.78 -14.50
N HIS A 59 13.02 2.45 -13.38
CA HIS A 59 11.73 3.01 -12.99
C HIS A 59 11.80 4.51 -12.68
N VAL A 60 12.87 4.99 -12.04
CA VAL A 60 13.06 6.41 -11.67
C VAL A 60 13.67 7.24 -12.81
N ALA A 61 14.44 6.61 -13.69
CA ALA A 61 15.14 7.30 -14.77
C ALA A 61 14.16 7.91 -15.80
N PRO A 62 14.55 9.03 -16.45
CA PRO A 62 13.82 9.54 -17.61
C PRO A 62 13.62 8.47 -18.68
N SER A 63 12.51 8.55 -19.41
CA SER A 63 12.10 7.51 -20.36
C SER A 63 13.17 7.23 -21.43
N ASN A 64 13.71 6.01 -21.39
CA ASN A 64 14.73 5.49 -22.30
C ASN A 64 14.18 4.32 -23.14
N THR A 65 14.94 3.86 -24.13
CA THR A 65 14.57 2.76 -25.03
C THR A 65 14.26 1.45 -24.32
N LEU A 66 14.96 1.12 -23.23
CA LEU A 66 14.71 -0.09 -22.42
C LEU A 66 13.40 0.01 -21.62
N THR A 67 13.14 1.14 -20.95
CA THR A 67 11.85 1.39 -20.28
C THR A 67 10.67 1.40 -21.25
N LYS A 68 10.87 1.86 -22.49
CA LYS A 68 9.80 1.85 -23.52
C LYS A 68 9.50 0.45 -24.03
N ALA A 69 10.52 -0.42 -24.13
CA ALA A 69 10.35 -1.81 -24.59
C ALA A 69 9.92 -2.78 -23.48
N HIS A 70 10.34 -2.55 -22.24
CA HIS A 70 10.17 -3.48 -21.11
C HIS A 70 9.44 -2.89 -19.89
N GLY A 71 8.78 -1.72 -20.04
CA GLY A 71 8.10 -1.02 -18.94
C GLY A 71 7.16 -1.90 -18.11
N LYS A 72 6.42 -2.82 -18.74
CA LYS A 72 5.52 -3.75 -18.04
C LYS A 72 6.25 -4.65 -17.03
N ALA A 73 7.43 -5.18 -17.38
CA ALA A 73 8.21 -6.04 -16.48
C ALA A 73 8.84 -5.24 -15.33
N ILE A 74 9.21 -3.98 -15.59
CA ILE A 74 9.71 -3.04 -14.58
C ILE A 74 8.60 -2.71 -13.58
N ASP A 75 7.41 -2.38 -14.08
CA ASP A 75 6.24 -2.04 -13.30
C ASP A 75 5.77 -3.22 -12.43
N GLU A 76 5.73 -4.44 -12.98
CA GLU A 76 5.33 -5.65 -12.24
C GLU A 76 6.29 -6.02 -11.10
N TRP A 77 7.58 -5.67 -11.23
CA TRP A 77 8.59 -5.86 -10.18
C TRP A 77 8.54 -4.77 -9.10
N ILE A 78 8.18 -3.53 -9.47
CA ILE A 78 8.26 -2.36 -8.57
C ILE A 78 6.95 -2.08 -7.83
N TYR A 79 5.82 -2.11 -8.52
CA TYR A 79 4.53 -1.69 -7.94
C TYR A 79 3.93 -2.60 -6.84
N PRO A 80 4.35 -3.87 -6.63
CA PRO A 80 3.90 -4.62 -5.45
C PRO A 80 4.36 -4.00 -4.12
N GLU A 81 5.56 -3.41 -4.09
CA GLU A 81 6.21 -2.92 -2.86
C GLU A 81 6.40 -1.39 -2.84
N PHE A 82 6.43 -0.72 -4.00
CA PHE A 82 6.72 0.72 -4.12
C PHE A 82 5.70 1.46 -5.01
N GLU A 83 4.56 1.83 -4.43
CA GLU A 83 3.63 2.79 -5.06
C GLU A 83 4.16 4.23 -4.85
N GLN A 84 4.70 4.86 -5.90
CA GLN A 84 5.19 6.24 -5.80
C GLN A 84 4.03 7.25 -5.75
N ASN A 85 3.71 7.78 -4.56
CA ASN A 85 2.74 8.85 -4.37
C ASN A 85 3.43 10.17 -3.99
N TRP A 86 3.71 11.00 -4.99
CA TRP A 86 4.42 12.29 -4.86
C TRP A 86 3.60 13.40 -4.16
N LYS A 87 2.39 13.11 -3.71
CA LYS A 87 1.46 14.09 -3.12
C LYS A 87 1.91 14.64 -1.76
N LEU A 88 2.86 13.98 -1.08
CA LEU A 88 3.40 14.40 0.21
C LEU A 88 4.37 15.59 0.08
N PHE A 89 4.97 15.81 -1.10
CA PHE A 89 5.92 16.89 -1.36
C PHE A 89 5.35 18.00 -2.26
N ALA A 90 4.04 17.99 -2.51
CA ALA A 90 3.39 19.13 -3.15
C ALA A 90 3.55 20.38 -2.26
N PRO A 91 3.76 21.59 -2.81
CA PRO A 91 3.91 22.82 -2.03
C PRO A 91 2.79 23.07 -1.01
N ASN A 92 1.60 22.48 -1.25
CA ASN A 92 0.54 22.33 -0.27
C ASN A 92 0.13 20.84 -0.21
N PRO A 93 0.66 20.04 0.73
CA PRO A 93 0.18 18.67 0.94
C PRO A 93 -1.31 18.69 1.31
N LEU A 94 -1.99 17.54 1.24
CA LEU A 94 -3.41 17.49 1.58
C LEU A 94 -3.62 17.80 3.07
N GLN A 95 -3.95 19.05 3.39
CA GLN A 95 -4.25 19.49 4.76
C GLN A 95 -5.73 19.26 5.10
N GLN A 96 -6.30 18.14 4.65
CA GLN A 96 -7.73 17.87 4.78
C GLN A 96 -7.98 16.40 5.14
N ASN A 97 -8.79 16.19 6.16
CA ASN A 97 -9.33 14.89 6.52
C ASN A 97 -10.63 14.67 5.74
N VAL A 98 -10.71 13.58 4.99
CA VAL A 98 -11.92 13.19 4.26
C VAL A 98 -12.55 12.00 4.96
N ALA A 99 -13.71 12.21 5.58
CA ALA A 99 -14.51 11.14 6.18
C ALA A 99 -15.64 10.74 5.22
N VAL A 100 -15.74 9.45 4.90
CA VAL A 100 -16.85 8.88 4.12
C VAL A 100 -17.91 8.37 5.08
N GLN A 101 -19.12 8.88 4.91
CA GLN A 101 -20.26 8.58 5.77
C GLN A 101 -21.44 8.11 4.94
N VAL A 102 -22.27 7.25 5.52
CA VAL A 102 -23.46 6.69 4.85
C VAL A 102 -24.69 6.82 5.74
N ARG A 103 -25.85 7.06 5.15
CA ARG A 103 -27.15 6.87 5.79
C ARG A 103 -28.06 6.04 4.91
N ALA A 104 -29.05 5.41 5.51
CA ALA A 104 -30.00 4.57 4.83
C ALA A 104 -31.45 5.03 5.03
N ARG A 105 -32.27 4.81 4.02
CA ARG A 105 -33.73 4.76 4.13
C ARG A 105 -34.12 3.30 4.22
N ILE A 106 -34.81 2.96 5.30
CA ILE A 106 -35.17 1.59 5.67
C ILE A 106 -36.67 1.47 5.63
N ARG A 107 -37.15 0.42 4.98
CA ARG A 107 -38.53 -0.05 5.13
C ARG A 107 -38.59 -1.02 6.32
N THR A 108 -39.37 -0.67 7.32
CA THR A 108 -39.55 -1.45 8.55
C THR A 108 -40.44 -2.68 8.30
N ALA A 109 -40.49 -3.59 9.27
CA ALA A 109 -41.36 -4.76 9.23
C ALA A 109 -42.84 -4.38 9.13
N ASP A 110 -43.23 -3.27 9.75
CA ASP A 110 -44.59 -2.73 9.77
C ASP A 110 -44.97 -2.00 8.47
N GLY A 111 -44.04 -1.89 7.51
CA GLY A 111 -44.24 -1.23 6.22
C GLY A 111 -43.88 0.26 6.20
N ASP A 112 -43.64 0.87 7.37
CA ASP A 112 -43.22 2.27 7.48
C ASP A 112 -41.80 2.51 7.01
N PHE A 113 -41.48 3.77 6.68
CA PHE A 113 -40.13 4.19 6.31
C PHE A 113 -39.46 5.01 7.40
N ARG A 114 -38.21 4.67 7.71
CA ARG A 114 -37.34 5.49 8.57
C ARG A 114 -36.02 5.80 7.88
N THR A 115 -35.44 6.96 8.18
CA THR A 115 -34.09 7.32 7.73
C THR A 115 -33.14 7.28 8.91
N THR A 116 -31.99 6.64 8.74
CA THR A 116 -30.96 6.58 9.78
C THR A 116 -30.23 7.91 9.93
N GLY A 117 -29.49 8.05 11.03
CA GLY A 117 -28.37 8.98 11.10
C GLY A 117 -27.27 8.62 10.11
N TRP A 118 -26.24 9.46 10.07
CA TRP A 118 -25.01 9.21 9.31
C TRP A 118 -24.10 8.29 10.12
N TYR A 119 -23.79 7.13 9.55
CA TYR A 119 -22.73 6.22 10.00
C TYR A 119 -21.40 6.69 9.41
N ASP A 120 -20.38 6.83 10.26
CA ASP A 120 -19.05 7.22 9.83
C ASP A 120 -18.19 5.98 9.57
N LEU A 121 -18.09 5.60 8.29
CA LEU A 121 -17.36 4.41 7.84
C LEU A 121 -15.85 4.60 7.97
N SER A 122 -15.37 5.83 7.76
CA SER A 122 -13.95 6.16 7.97
C SER A 122 -13.57 6.07 9.44
N ALA A 123 -14.44 6.50 10.36
CA ALA A 123 -14.21 6.34 11.79
C ALA A 123 -14.30 4.88 12.24
N GLU A 124 -15.14 4.06 11.61
CA GLU A 124 -15.17 2.61 11.80
C GLU A 124 -13.83 1.97 11.41
N ASP A 125 -13.30 2.29 10.22
CA ASP A 125 -11.99 1.81 9.78
C ASP A 125 -10.86 2.28 10.71
N GLY A 126 -10.92 3.54 11.16
CA GLY A 126 -9.96 4.07 12.14
C GLY A 126 -9.94 3.28 13.45
N ARG A 127 -11.11 2.93 14.00
CA ARG A 127 -11.20 2.09 15.21
C ARG A 127 -10.71 0.66 15.00
N ALA A 128 -10.84 0.11 13.79
CA ALA A 128 -10.36 -1.23 13.48
C ALA A 128 -8.82 -1.31 13.34
N ILE A 129 -8.18 -0.17 13.09
CA ILE A 129 -6.72 -0.02 13.01
C ILE A 129 -6.13 0.28 14.40
N ASP A 130 -6.82 1.09 15.19
CA ASP A 130 -6.32 1.55 16.49
C ASP A 130 -5.96 0.37 17.41
N GLY A 131 -4.70 0.32 17.86
CA GLY A 131 -4.17 -0.76 18.69
C GLY A 131 -4.01 -2.14 18.02
N ASN A 132 -4.27 -2.27 16.72
CA ASN A 132 -4.13 -3.54 16.00
C ASN A 132 -2.68 -3.72 15.52
N LEU A 133 -2.00 -4.77 16.02
CA LEU A 133 -0.60 -5.07 15.68
C LEU A 133 -0.41 -5.57 14.25
N LEU A 134 -1.43 -6.18 13.65
CA LEU A 134 -1.37 -6.80 12.33
C LEU A 134 -2.60 -6.43 11.50
N PRO A 135 -2.79 -5.14 11.18
CA PRO A 135 -4.02 -4.70 10.54
C PRO A 135 -3.97 -5.03 9.04
N SER A 136 -5.08 -5.53 8.49
CA SER A 136 -5.15 -5.91 7.05
C SER A 136 -5.13 -4.67 6.15
N HIS A 137 -4.09 -4.52 5.33
CA HIS A 137 -4.00 -3.43 4.35
C HIS A 137 -5.13 -3.45 3.33
N THR A 138 -5.62 -4.64 2.96
CA THR A 138 -6.74 -4.77 2.02
C THR A 138 -8.01 -4.16 2.60
N GLN A 139 -8.31 -4.46 3.87
CA GLN A 139 -9.50 -3.92 4.53
C GLN A 139 -9.40 -2.40 4.73
N GLN A 140 -8.23 -1.91 5.17
CA GLN A 140 -8.00 -0.48 5.39
C GLN A 140 -8.14 0.34 4.12
N ASN A 141 -7.73 -0.23 2.97
CA ASN A 141 -7.75 0.48 1.70
C ASN A 141 -9.03 0.27 0.91
N GLU A 142 -9.95 -0.62 1.33
CA GLU A 142 -11.19 -0.91 0.61
C GLU A 142 -12.03 0.35 0.40
N LEU A 143 -12.42 1.01 1.50
CA LEU A 143 -13.27 2.20 1.46
C LEU A 143 -12.58 3.36 0.74
N ARG A 144 -11.28 3.55 1.02
CA ARG A 144 -10.46 4.58 0.39
C ARG A 144 -10.40 4.39 -1.13
N ARG A 145 -10.05 3.19 -1.60
CA ARG A 145 -9.96 2.89 -3.05
C ARG A 145 -11.33 3.02 -3.72
N ALA A 146 -12.41 2.62 -3.07
CA ALA A 146 -13.77 2.78 -3.59
C ALA A 146 -14.15 4.26 -3.73
N TRP A 147 -13.84 5.08 -2.74
CA TRP A 147 -14.08 6.52 -2.77
C TRP A 147 -13.22 7.24 -3.81
N ASP A 148 -11.93 6.92 -3.89
CA ASP A 148 -11.02 7.45 -4.91
C ASP A 148 -11.52 7.09 -6.32
N PHE A 149 -11.94 5.84 -6.53
CA PHE A 149 -12.51 5.41 -7.80
C PHE A 149 -13.81 6.15 -8.17
N TYR A 150 -14.69 6.37 -7.19
CA TYR A 150 -15.90 7.17 -7.41
C TYR A 150 -15.57 8.63 -7.78
N THR A 151 -14.68 9.28 -7.02
CA THR A 151 -14.37 10.71 -7.22
C THR A 151 -13.57 10.98 -8.50
N THR A 152 -12.75 10.05 -8.96
CA THR A 152 -12.05 10.15 -10.26
C THR A 152 -12.97 9.99 -11.46
N THR A 153 -14.13 9.33 -11.29
CA THR A 153 -15.10 9.07 -12.38
C THR A 153 -16.31 10.01 -12.35
N HIS A 154 -16.53 10.74 -11.25
CA HIS A 154 -17.63 11.69 -11.09
C HIS A 154 -17.11 13.10 -10.80
N GLY A 155 -17.24 13.97 -11.81
CA GLY A 155 -16.94 15.40 -11.69
C GLY A 155 -17.85 16.14 -10.68
N GLY A 156 -17.66 17.45 -10.54
CA GLY A 156 -18.37 18.30 -9.57
C GLY A 156 -19.90 18.23 -9.64
N GLU A 157 -20.47 17.89 -10.82
CA GLU A 157 -21.92 17.75 -11.01
C GLU A 157 -22.47 16.34 -10.73
N GLN A 158 -21.66 15.40 -10.21
CA GLN A 158 -22.08 14.06 -9.80
C GLN A 158 -22.77 13.22 -10.89
N ARG A 159 -22.54 13.54 -12.18
CA ARG A 159 -23.01 12.71 -13.30
C ARG A 159 -21.89 11.81 -13.80
N ALA A 160 -22.19 10.52 -13.94
CA ALA A 160 -21.27 9.54 -14.50
C ALA A 160 -20.95 9.90 -15.96
N THR A 161 -19.69 10.19 -16.28
CA THR A 161 -19.26 10.58 -17.63
C THR A 161 -18.99 9.38 -18.56
N ALA A 162 -19.05 8.14 -18.06
CA ALA A 162 -18.83 6.93 -18.84
C ALA A 162 -19.30 5.67 -18.10
N SER A 163 -19.30 4.51 -18.77
CA SER A 163 -19.52 3.17 -18.20
C SER A 163 -18.70 2.91 -16.92
N ARG A 164 -17.49 3.49 -16.85
CA ARG A 164 -16.61 3.42 -15.68
C ARG A 164 -17.19 4.09 -14.41
N GLY A 165 -18.03 5.11 -14.58
CA GLY A 165 -18.74 5.77 -13.48
C GLY A 165 -19.78 4.85 -12.84
N LEU A 166 -20.62 4.18 -13.64
CA LEU A 166 -21.62 3.23 -13.13
C LEU A 166 -21.00 2.07 -12.34
N LEU A 167 -19.83 1.60 -12.77
CA LEU A 167 -19.05 0.61 -12.03
C LEU A 167 -18.57 1.16 -10.68
N ALA A 168 -18.10 2.40 -10.63
CA ALA A 168 -17.68 3.04 -9.38
C ALA A 168 -18.85 3.26 -8.42
N GLU A 169 -20.03 3.65 -8.92
CA GLU A 169 -21.25 3.75 -8.10
C GLU A 169 -21.64 2.40 -7.53
N THR A 170 -21.65 1.36 -8.37
CA THR A 170 -22.01 0.00 -7.97
C THR A 170 -21.04 -0.55 -6.92
N TYR A 171 -19.74 -0.36 -7.15
CA TYR A 171 -18.70 -0.81 -6.22
C TYR A 171 -18.81 -0.13 -4.86
N LEU A 172 -18.91 1.20 -4.82
CA LEU A 172 -19.06 1.95 -3.58
C LEU A 172 -20.38 1.61 -2.87
N ARG A 173 -21.49 1.54 -3.61
CA ARG A 173 -22.80 1.15 -3.08
C ARG A 173 -22.75 -0.23 -2.41
N ARG A 174 -22.13 -1.22 -3.05
CA ARG A 174 -22.00 -2.58 -2.48
C ARG A 174 -21.24 -2.57 -1.17
N ILE A 175 -20.10 -1.87 -1.11
CA ILE A 175 -19.30 -1.76 0.13
C ILE A 175 -20.14 -1.14 1.26
N VAL A 176 -20.84 -0.03 0.99
CA VAL A 176 -21.61 0.64 2.05
C VAL A 176 -22.83 -0.18 2.49
N VAL A 177 -23.50 -0.88 1.57
CA VAL A 177 -24.64 -1.76 1.90
C VAL A 177 -24.16 -2.96 2.74
N LEU A 178 -23.06 -3.59 2.37
CA LEU A 178 -22.47 -4.68 3.16
C LEU A 178 -22.09 -4.24 4.57
N ARG A 179 -21.52 -3.05 4.72
CA ARG A 179 -21.17 -2.48 6.04
C ARG A 179 -22.40 -2.13 6.87
N LEU A 180 -23.44 -1.57 6.25
CA LEU A 180 -24.72 -1.32 6.93
C LEU A 180 -25.40 -2.61 7.41
N HIS A 181 -25.29 -3.70 6.65
CA HIS A 181 -25.77 -5.03 7.09
C HIS A 181 -24.96 -5.56 8.27
N ARG A 182 -23.63 -5.46 8.23
CA ARG A 182 -22.76 -5.85 9.35
C ARG A 182 -23.04 -5.05 10.62
N ALA A 183 -23.39 -3.78 10.48
CA ALA A 183 -23.79 -2.90 11.58
C ALA A 183 -25.26 -3.08 12.00
N GLU A 184 -25.98 -4.04 11.41
CA GLU A 184 -27.41 -4.31 11.65
C GLU A 184 -28.30 -3.05 11.50
N ALA A 185 -27.91 -2.11 10.64
CA ALA A 185 -28.53 -0.79 10.56
C ALA A 185 -30.03 -0.84 10.21
N ALA A 186 -30.45 -1.88 9.47
CA ALA A 186 -31.85 -2.14 9.12
C ALA A 186 -32.72 -2.50 10.34
N GLY A 187 -32.13 -3.13 11.36
CA GLY A 187 -32.84 -3.71 12.48
C GLY A 187 -33.66 -4.96 12.10
N PRO A 188 -34.32 -5.61 13.08
CA PRO A 188 -35.09 -6.83 12.86
C PRO A 188 -36.19 -6.64 11.81
N GLY A 189 -36.18 -7.46 10.76
CA GLY A 189 -37.17 -7.42 9.67
C GLY A 189 -37.11 -6.16 8.77
N GLY A 190 -36.15 -5.26 9.01
CA GLY A 190 -35.94 -4.07 8.19
C GLY A 190 -35.26 -4.41 6.86
N VAL A 191 -35.56 -3.63 5.83
CA VAL A 191 -34.93 -3.75 4.50
C VAL A 191 -34.31 -2.42 4.10
N LEU A 192 -33.05 -2.45 3.66
CA LEU A 192 -32.38 -1.28 3.09
C LEU A 192 -33.00 -0.97 1.72
N GLU A 193 -33.71 0.15 1.61
CA GLU A 193 -34.38 0.56 0.37
C GLU A 193 -33.48 1.48 -0.47
N ARG A 194 -32.93 2.50 0.19
CA ARG A 194 -32.01 3.45 -0.44
C ARG A 194 -30.86 3.77 0.49
N VAL A 195 -29.71 4.06 -0.09
CA VAL A 195 -28.55 4.56 0.64
C VAL A 195 -28.14 5.91 0.10
N GLN A 196 -27.59 6.75 0.96
CA GLN A 196 -26.96 8.00 0.57
C GLN A 196 -25.60 8.08 1.21
N VAL A 197 -24.61 8.40 0.40
CA VAL A 197 -23.23 8.58 0.85
C VAL A 197 -22.89 10.06 0.84
N ARG A 198 -22.07 10.50 1.79
CA ARG A 198 -21.43 11.81 1.75
C ARG A 198 -19.97 11.68 2.09
N SER A 199 -19.19 12.63 1.60
CA SER A 199 -17.88 12.93 2.19
C SER A 199 -17.98 14.19 3.03
N ARG A 200 -17.30 14.18 4.18
CA ARG A 200 -17.09 15.34 5.03
C ARG A 200 -15.60 15.68 5.02
N ILE A 201 -15.28 16.84 4.46
CA ILE A 201 -13.92 17.35 4.35
C ILE A 201 -13.69 18.30 5.52
N THR A 202 -12.79 17.94 6.44
CA THR A 202 -12.43 18.74 7.61
C THR A 202 -10.98 19.20 7.46
N PRO A 203 -10.70 20.50 7.47
CA PRO A 203 -9.32 20.97 7.45
C PRO A 203 -8.52 20.43 8.64
N VAL A 204 -7.27 20.04 8.39
CA VAL A 204 -6.32 19.69 9.44
C VAL A 204 -5.98 20.97 10.19
N ARG A 205 -6.05 20.93 11.53
CA ARG A 205 -5.74 22.09 12.35
C ARG A 205 -4.25 22.44 12.17
N PRO A 206 -3.91 23.70 11.87
CA PRO A 206 -2.52 24.11 11.86
C PRO A 206 -1.91 23.95 13.27
N PRO A 207 -0.61 23.64 13.36
CA PRO A 207 0.06 23.57 14.65
C PRO A 207 0.10 24.94 15.33
N GLU A 208 0.24 24.97 16.65
CA GLU A 208 0.14 26.20 17.46
C GLU A 208 1.15 27.30 17.05
N TRP A 209 2.28 26.91 16.45
CA TRP A 209 3.32 27.81 15.97
C TRP A 209 3.02 28.43 14.59
N SER A 210 1.93 28.04 13.92
CA SER A 210 1.54 28.58 12.62
C SER A 210 0.51 29.72 12.76
N GLY A 211 0.71 30.80 12.01
CA GLY A 211 -0.24 31.92 11.91
C GLY A 211 -1.38 31.68 10.91
N GLU A 212 -1.43 30.52 10.27
CA GLU A 212 -2.42 30.18 9.24
C GLU A 212 -3.83 30.07 9.83
N ARG A 213 -4.79 30.83 9.28
CA ARG A 213 -6.19 30.83 9.73
C ARG A 213 -7.06 30.09 8.74
N ILE A 214 -7.20 28.79 8.93
CA ILE A 214 -8.09 27.97 8.12
C ILE A 214 -9.49 27.96 8.76
N PRO A 215 -10.57 28.31 8.04
CA PRO A 215 -11.93 28.19 8.56
C PRO A 215 -12.18 26.75 9.02
N PRO A 216 -12.53 26.50 10.29
CA PRO A 216 -12.62 25.13 10.82
C PRO A 216 -13.89 24.40 10.38
N LYS A 217 -14.72 25.00 9.52
CA LYS A 217 -16.03 24.45 9.18
C LYS A 217 -15.87 23.30 8.19
N PRO A 218 -16.34 22.08 8.52
CA PRO A 218 -16.32 20.98 7.57
C PRO A 218 -17.20 21.28 6.35
N VAL A 219 -16.75 20.85 5.19
CA VAL A 219 -17.49 20.93 3.93
C VAL A 219 -18.02 19.54 3.59
N ASP A 220 -19.33 19.41 3.47
CA ASP A 220 -19.97 18.14 3.11
C ASP A 220 -20.26 18.10 1.59
N ARG A 221 -19.80 17.04 0.91
CA ARG A 221 -20.26 16.68 -0.44
C ARG A 221 -21.19 15.48 -0.32
N VAL A 222 -22.50 15.75 -0.44
CA VAL A 222 -23.56 14.73 -0.35
C VAL A 222 -23.87 14.22 -1.75
N LEU A 223 -23.86 12.90 -1.94
CA LEU A 223 -24.21 12.24 -3.19
C LEU A 223 -25.73 12.06 -3.31
N PRO A 224 -26.27 11.74 -4.50
CA PRO A 224 -27.68 11.43 -4.68
C PRO A 224 -28.06 10.16 -3.90
N TRP A 225 -29.35 9.96 -3.68
CA TRP A 225 -29.84 8.69 -3.14
C TRP A 225 -29.71 7.60 -4.20
N TRP A 226 -29.14 6.47 -3.81
CA TRP A 226 -29.09 5.27 -4.64
C TRP A 226 -30.06 4.22 -4.13
N THR A 227 -30.86 3.67 -5.03
CA THR A 227 -31.72 2.51 -4.74
C THR A 227 -30.85 1.29 -4.50
N VAL A 228 -31.17 0.52 -3.47
CA VAL A 228 -30.51 -0.76 -3.18
C VAL A 228 -31.25 -1.85 -3.97
N PRO A 229 -30.56 -2.58 -4.86
CA PRO A 229 -31.13 -3.73 -5.56
C PRO A 229 -31.67 -4.80 -4.61
N ALA A 230 -32.67 -5.56 -5.05
CA ALA A 230 -33.36 -6.52 -4.19
C ALA A 230 -32.44 -7.63 -3.65
N ASP A 231 -31.47 -8.08 -4.44
CA ASP A 231 -30.42 -9.04 -4.07
C ASP A 231 -29.54 -8.53 -2.93
N GLU A 232 -29.18 -7.25 -2.95
CA GLU A 232 -28.34 -6.63 -1.91
C GLU A 232 -29.14 -6.18 -0.67
N SER A 233 -30.45 -5.95 -0.83
CA SER A 233 -31.31 -5.33 0.19
C SER A 233 -31.46 -6.13 1.49
N ARG A 234 -31.23 -7.45 1.45
CA ARG A 234 -31.34 -8.38 2.59
C ARG A 234 -30.00 -9.04 2.99
N GLY A 235 -28.88 -8.56 2.45
CA GLY A 235 -27.55 -9.08 2.78
C GLY A 235 -27.07 -10.23 1.87
N GLY A 236 -27.75 -10.45 0.74
CA GLY A 236 -27.25 -11.37 -0.28
C GLY A 236 -26.03 -10.79 -0.99
N ALA A 237 -24.88 -11.42 -0.83
CA ALA A 237 -23.72 -11.18 -1.68
C ALA A 237 -23.89 -12.03 -2.96
N GLY A 238 -24.33 -11.41 -4.05
CA GLY A 238 -24.27 -11.97 -5.40
C GLY A 238 -23.04 -11.49 -6.14
#